data_AF-A0AAE3JBK4-F1
#
_entry.id   AF-A0AAE3JBK4-F1
#
_cell.length_a   1.000
_cell.length_b   1.000
_cell.length_c   1.000
_cell.angle_alpha   90.00
_cell.angle_beta   90.00
_cell.angle_gamma   90.00
#
_symmetry.space_group_name_H-M   'P 1'
#
loop_
_entity.id
_entity.type
_entity.pdbx_description
1 polymer ?
#
loop_
_entity_poly.entity_id
_entity_poly.type
_entity_poly.pdbx_seq_one_letter_code
_entity_poly.pdbx_strand_id
1 'polypeptide(L)'
;MLGLIADITGILSFIMSIAIFFVSHSLLRDMAKRQQDYNSKRIDIQSDLIALRDNIWKDHLDNLEIRSRLRQALYSYRNQYWLIAFPFRLYHIQCSLHYIKGPIKPKNKERLCNHIDYLIGNMDKEEIIKNG
;
A
#
# COMPACT_ATOMS: atom_id res chain seq x y z
N MET A 1 39.82 17.41 30.80
CA MET A 1 39.11 17.76 29.55
C MET A 1 38.41 16.54 28.96
N LEU A 2 39.10 15.42 28.70
CA LEU A 2 38.48 14.21 28.10
C LEU A 2 37.36 13.57 28.95
N GLY A 3 37.51 13.50 30.28
CA GLY A 3 36.46 12.94 31.17
C GLY A 3 35.16 13.75 31.17
N LEU A 4 35.25 15.08 31.22
CA LEU A 4 34.09 15.98 31.13
C LEU A 4 33.33 15.83 29.81
N ILE A 5 34.05 15.64 28.70
CA ILE A 5 33.44 15.40 27.38
C ILE A 5 32.77 14.03 27.34
N ALA A 6 33.38 13.00 27.94
CA ALA A 6 32.79 11.66 28.01
C ALA A 6 31.48 11.65 28.82
N ASP A 7 31.44 12.34 29.95
CA ASP A 7 30.24 12.45 30.78
C ASP A 7 29.09 13.18 30.05
N ILE A 8 29.39 14.32 29.41
CA ILE A 8 28.40 15.07 28.63
C ILE A 8 27.88 14.23 27.45
N THR A 9 28.77 13.55 26.74
CA THR A 9 28.40 12.70 25.59
C THR A 9 27.58 11.49 26.03
N GLY A 10 27.89 10.90 27.20
CA GLY A 10 27.12 9.80 27.79
C GLY A 10 25.72 10.22 28.20
N ILE A 11 25.57 11.40 28.82
CA ILE A 11 24.25 11.94 29.20
C ILE A 11 23.42 12.26 27.94
N LEU A 12 24.03 12.87 26.92
CA LEU A 12 23.36 13.16 25.65
C LEU A 12 22.94 11.89 24.91
N SER A 13 23.79 10.86 24.87
CA SER A 13 23.45 9.60 24.20
C SER A 13 22.33 8.85 24.93
N PHE A 14 22.28 8.94 26.25
CA PHE A 14 21.22 8.38 27.06
C PHE A 14 19.87 9.08 26.81
N ILE A 15 19.85 10.42 26.81
CA ILE A 15 18.64 11.20 26.48
C ILE A 15 18.17 10.91 25.05
N MET A 16 19.09 10.85 24.09
CA MET A 16 18.78 10.51 22.70
C MET A 16 18.18 9.10 22.57
N SER A 17 18.70 8.13 23.32
CA SER A 17 18.19 6.75 23.33
C SER A 17 16.76 6.69 23.88
N ILE A 18 16.47 7.45 24.95
CA ILE A 18 15.12 7.57 25.51
C ILE A 18 14.17 8.21 24.49
N ALA A 19 14.59 9.29 23.81
CA ALA A 19 13.78 9.94 22.79
C ALA A 19 13.46 9.00 21.62
N ILE A 20 14.47 8.26 21.12
CA ILE A 20 14.29 7.25 20.06
C ILE A 20 13.32 6.15 20.51
N PHE A 21 13.42 5.69 21.77
CA PHE A 21 12.53 4.68 22.31
C PHE A 21 11.07 5.13 22.32
N PHE A 22 10.78 6.34 22.78
CA PHE A 22 9.41 6.89 22.78
C PHE A 22 8.87 7.08 21.36
N VAL A 23 9.70 7.62 20.44
CA VAL A 23 9.30 7.78 19.03
C VAL A 23 9.03 6.42 18.40
N SER A 24 9.91 5.44 18.59
CA SER A 24 9.74 4.08 18.08
C SER A 24 8.44 3.45 18.59
N HIS A 25 8.17 3.55 19.89
CA HIS A 25 6.94 3.00 20.47
C HIS A 25 5.68 3.71 19.96
N SER A 26 5.73 5.02 19.74
CA SER A 26 4.61 5.77 19.14
C SER A 26 4.37 5.31 17.69
N LEU A 27 5.43 5.19 16.90
CA LEU A 27 5.34 4.72 15.51
C LEU A 27 4.79 3.30 15.45
N LEU A 28 5.25 2.39 16.30
CA LEU A 28 4.75 1.01 16.38
C LEU A 28 3.25 0.98 16.74
N ARG A 29 2.82 1.81 17.68
CA ARG A 29 1.40 1.91 18.06
C ARG A 29 0.54 2.45 16.93
N ASP A 30 1.03 3.47 16.21
CA ASP A 30 0.34 4.03 15.05
C ASP A 30 0.27 3.03 13.88
N MET A 31 1.32 2.23 13.69
CA MET A 31 1.32 1.12 12.72
C MET A 31 0.29 0.05 13.08
N ALA A 32 0.19 -0.34 14.36
CA ALA A 32 -0.81 -1.30 14.82
C ALA A 32 -2.25 -0.80 14.60
N LYS A 33 -2.51 0.50 14.85
CA LYS A 33 -3.81 1.11 14.55
C LYS A 33 -4.10 1.14 13.06
N ARG A 34 -3.11 1.50 12.23
CA ARG A 34 -3.23 1.47 10.76
C ARG A 34 -3.48 0.05 10.25
N GLN A 35 -2.96 -0.98 10.91
CA GLN A 35 -3.19 -2.38 10.57
C GLN A 35 -4.64 -2.83 10.82
N GLN A 36 -5.25 -2.36 11.91
CA GLN A 36 -6.63 -2.70 12.21
C GLN A 36 -7.61 -2.01 11.25
N ASP A 37 -7.38 -0.71 10.99
CA ASP A 37 -8.13 0.04 9.97
C ASP A 37 -7.93 -0.58 8.57
N TYR A 38 -6.72 -1.09 8.29
CA TYR A 38 -6.38 -1.79 7.06
C TYR A 38 -7.24 -3.03 6.83
N ASN A 39 -7.40 -3.91 7.82
CA ASN A 39 -8.17 -5.14 7.65
C ASN A 39 -9.63 -4.82 7.31
N SER A 40 -10.17 -3.73 7.85
CA SER A 40 -11.52 -3.28 7.51
C SER A 40 -11.63 -2.73 6.09
N LYS A 41 -10.70 -1.86 5.67
CA LYS A 41 -10.75 -1.18 4.35
C LYS A 41 -10.25 -2.05 3.20
N ARG A 42 -9.46 -3.08 3.47
CA ARG A 42 -8.94 -4.00 2.45
C ARG A 42 -10.08 -4.69 1.71
N ILE A 43 -11.10 -5.15 2.45
CA ILE A 43 -12.26 -5.85 1.88
C ILE A 43 -13.00 -4.93 0.90
N ASP A 44 -13.18 -3.66 1.27
CA ASP A 44 -13.84 -2.67 0.41
C ASP A 44 -13.04 -2.43 -0.88
N ILE A 45 -11.72 -2.20 -0.77
CA ILE A 45 -10.85 -1.98 -1.94
C ILE A 45 -10.82 -3.22 -2.85
N GLN A 46 -10.77 -4.40 -2.24
CA GLN A 46 -10.76 -5.67 -2.98
C GLN A 46 -12.07 -5.88 -3.73
N SER A 47 -13.20 -5.63 -3.08
CA SER A 47 -14.53 -5.68 -3.68
C SER A 47 -14.66 -4.69 -4.85
N ASP A 48 -14.20 -3.45 -4.66
CA ASP A 48 -14.19 -2.43 -5.71
C ASP A 48 -13.36 -2.84 -6.92
N LEU A 49 -12.16 -3.39 -6.70
CA LEU A 49 -11.29 -3.86 -7.78
C LEU A 49 -11.88 -5.07 -8.52
N ILE A 50 -12.53 -6.01 -7.81
CA ILE A 50 -13.25 -7.13 -8.41
C ILE A 50 -14.37 -6.62 -9.32
N ALA A 51 -15.20 -5.70 -8.81
CA ALA A 51 -16.32 -5.14 -9.57
C ALA A 51 -15.83 -4.39 -10.82
N LEU A 52 -14.78 -3.57 -10.68
CA LEU A 52 -14.23 -2.81 -11.80
C LEU A 52 -13.53 -3.71 -12.83
N ARG A 53 -12.84 -4.76 -12.39
CA ARG A 53 -12.29 -5.79 -13.29
C ARG A 53 -13.40 -6.49 -14.06
N ASP A 54 -14.48 -6.88 -13.39
CA ASP A 54 -15.60 -7.58 -14.01
C ASP A 54 -16.31 -6.69 -15.05
N ASN A 55 -16.54 -5.42 -14.74
CA ASN A 55 -17.11 -4.44 -15.68
C ASN A 55 -16.22 -4.27 -16.92
N ILE A 56 -14.90 -4.24 -16.73
CA ILE A 56 -13.96 -4.18 -17.85
C ILE A 56 -14.05 -5.49 -18.62
N TRP A 57 -13.83 -6.64 -17.97
CA TRP A 57 -13.70 -7.96 -18.61
C TRP A 57 -14.98 -8.45 -19.28
N LYS A 58 -16.08 -8.58 -18.52
CA LYS A 58 -17.35 -9.17 -18.95
C LYS A 58 -18.18 -8.20 -19.78
N ASP A 59 -18.31 -6.96 -19.31
CA ASP A 59 -19.23 -6.00 -19.92
C ASP A 59 -18.59 -5.14 -21.00
N HIS A 60 -17.27 -5.28 -21.21
CA HIS A 60 -16.48 -4.49 -22.16
C HIS A 60 -16.65 -2.96 -21.96
N LEU A 61 -16.99 -2.55 -20.74
CA LEU A 61 -17.29 -1.15 -20.41
C LEU A 61 -15.98 -0.38 -20.20
N ASP A 62 -15.54 0.32 -21.25
CA ASP A 62 -14.39 1.23 -21.21
C ASP A 62 -14.82 2.70 -21.28
N ASN A 63 -15.66 3.12 -20.35
CA ASN A 63 -16.05 4.52 -20.22
C ASN A 63 -15.06 5.29 -19.31
N LEU A 64 -15.06 6.61 -19.41
CA LEU A 64 -14.16 7.46 -18.62
C LEU A 64 -14.41 7.32 -17.10
N GLU A 65 -15.66 7.06 -16.72
CA GLU A 65 -16.09 6.91 -15.34
C GLU A 65 -15.45 5.69 -14.67
N ILE A 66 -15.53 4.51 -15.28
CA ILE A 66 -14.92 3.26 -14.82
C ILE A 66 -13.41 3.40 -14.76
N ARG A 67 -12.78 4.00 -15.77
CA ARG A 67 -11.34 4.31 -15.72
C ARG A 67 -10.98 5.28 -14.60
N SER A 68 -11.86 6.22 -14.27
CA SER A 68 -11.65 7.16 -13.15
C SER A 68 -11.76 6.45 -11.81
N ARG A 69 -12.82 5.65 -11.61
CA ARG A 69 -13.02 4.84 -10.40
C ARG A 69 -11.88 3.85 -10.19
N LEU A 70 -11.41 3.19 -11.25
CA LEU A 70 -10.27 2.28 -11.18
C LEU A 70 -8.96 2.99 -10.84
N ARG A 71 -8.71 4.18 -11.41
CA ARG A 71 -7.56 5.01 -10.98
C ARG A 71 -7.66 5.38 -9.50
N GLN A 72 -8.84 5.81 -9.05
CA GLN A 72 -9.06 6.19 -7.65
C GLN A 72 -8.84 5.02 -6.70
N ALA A 73 -9.37 3.84 -7.01
CA ALA A 73 -9.16 2.62 -6.23
C ALA A 73 -7.66 2.24 -6.17
N LEU A 74 -6.97 2.27 -7.31
CA LEU A 74 -5.53 1.97 -7.39
C LEU A 74 -4.65 2.99 -6.64
N TYR A 75 -5.00 4.29 -6.68
CA TYR A 75 -4.30 5.31 -5.91
C TYR A 75 -4.58 5.22 -4.41
N SER A 76 -5.82 4.92 -4.02
CA SER A 76 -6.18 4.66 -2.63
C SER A 76 -5.37 3.49 -2.09
N TYR A 77 -5.32 2.39 -2.86
CA TYR A 77 -4.49 1.22 -2.54
C TYR A 77 -3.00 1.58 -2.49
N ARG A 78 -2.46 2.33 -3.44
CA ARG A 78 -1.06 2.77 -3.38
C ARG A 78 -0.75 3.60 -2.14
N ASN A 79 -1.58 4.58 -1.82
CA ASN A 79 -1.33 5.51 -0.71
C ASN A 79 -1.42 4.82 0.65
N GLN A 80 -2.39 3.92 0.81
CA GLN A 80 -2.53 3.16 2.05
C GLN A 80 -1.40 2.14 2.24
N TYR A 81 -0.89 1.57 1.14
CA TYR A 81 0.09 0.49 1.20
C TYR A 81 1.51 0.97 0.91
N TRP A 82 1.78 2.24 0.59
CA TRP A 82 3.13 2.70 0.17
C TRP A 82 4.25 2.31 1.14
N LEU A 83 3.97 2.34 2.45
CA LEU A 83 4.96 2.06 3.50
C LEU A 83 5.12 0.56 3.84
N ILE A 84 4.12 -0.27 3.50
CA ILE A 84 4.03 -1.67 3.93
C ILE A 84 4.01 -2.63 2.71
N ALA A 85 3.70 -2.10 1.52
CA ALA A 85 3.57 -2.86 0.28
C ALA A 85 4.91 -3.45 -0.14
N PHE A 86 4.86 -4.74 -0.42
CA PHE A 86 5.88 -5.41 -1.18
C PHE A 86 6.08 -4.74 -2.56
N PRO A 87 7.32 -4.50 -3.03
CA PRO A 87 7.61 -3.72 -4.24
C PRO A 87 6.92 -4.27 -5.51
N PHE A 88 6.68 -5.58 -5.57
CA PHE A 88 5.94 -6.19 -6.68
C PHE A 88 4.49 -5.71 -6.75
N ARG A 89 3.83 -5.44 -5.62
CA ARG A 89 2.46 -4.87 -5.65
C ARG A 89 2.47 -3.46 -6.25
N LEU A 90 3.45 -2.64 -5.89
CA LEU A 90 3.63 -1.30 -6.46
C LEU A 90 3.87 -1.37 -7.97
N TYR A 91 4.64 -2.35 -8.45
CA TYR A 91 4.82 -2.61 -9.88
C TYR A 91 3.48 -2.90 -10.58
N HIS A 92 2.68 -3.84 -10.05
CA HIS A 92 1.38 -4.19 -10.63
C HIS A 92 0.39 -3.01 -10.62
N ILE A 93 0.40 -2.17 -9.58
CA ILE A 93 -0.38 -0.93 -9.54
C ILE A 93 0.07 0.02 -10.66
N GLN A 94 1.38 0.23 -10.80
CA GLN A 94 1.93 1.15 -11.80
C GLN A 94 1.63 0.67 -13.24
N CYS A 95 1.72 -0.64 -13.49
CA CYS A 95 1.31 -1.24 -14.77
C CYS A 95 -0.18 -1.03 -15.03
N SER A 96 -1.03 -1.26 -14.03
CA SER A 96 -2.48 -1.05 -14.15
C SER A 96 -2.81 0.41 -14.48
N LEU A 97 -2.18 1.36 -13.77
CA LEU A 97 -2.31 2.80 -14.02
C LEU A 97 -1.83 3.19 -15.44
N HIS A 98 -0.77 2.57 -15.94
CA HIS A 98 -0.29 2.81 -17.30
C HIS A 98 -1.33 2.38 -18.35
N TYR A 99 -1.94 1.20 -18.18
CA TYR A 99 -2.92 0.67 -19.14
C TYR A 99 -4.24 1.46 -19.18
N ILE A 100 -4.61 2.14 -18.09
CA ILE A 100 -5.86 2.91 -17.97
C ILE A 100 -5.70 4.42 -18.17
N LYS A 101 -4.51 4.88 -18.62
CA LYS A 101 -4.24 6.30 -18.92
C LYS A 101 -5.11 6.83 -20.06
N GLY A 102 -5.57 5.96 -20.95
CA GLY A 102 -6.52 6.25 -22.01
C GLY A 102 -7.47 5.07 -22.23
N PRO A 103 -8.20 5.05 -23.35
CA PRO A 103 -9.02 3.89 -23.72
C PRO A 103 -8.19 2.60 -23.74
N ILE A 104 -8.73 1.56 -23.12
CA ILE A 104 -8.08 0.26 -22.95
C ILE A 104 -8.09 -0.46 -24.29
N LYS A 105 -6.90 -0.63 -24.88
CA LYS A 105 -6.75 -1.41 -26.11
C LYS A 105 -7.14 -2.88 -25.84
N PRO A 106 -7.86 -3.56 -26.74
CA PRO A 106 -8.29 -4.96 -26.53
C PRO A 106 -7.13 -5.90 -26.17
N LYS A 107 -6.00 -5.75 -26.85
CA LYS A 107 -4.76 -6.51 -26.60
C LYS A 107 -4.13 -6.32 -25.20
N ASN A 108 -4.48 -5.23 -24.52
CA ASN A 108 -3.96 -4.90 -23.19
C ASN A 108 -4.98 -5.24 -22.09
N LYS A 109 -6.22 -5.53 -22.46
CA LYS A 109 -7.33 -5.76 -21.53
C LYS A 109 -7.07 -6.97 -20.62
N GLU A 110 -6.63 -8.07 -21.23
CA GLU A 110 -6.25 -9.29 -20.50
C GLU A 110 -5.06 -9.04 -19.57
N ARG A 111 -4.03 -8.33 -20.04
CA ARG A 111 -2.87 -7.97 -19.20
C ARG A 111 -3.27 -7.10 -18.01
N LEU A 112 -4.13 -6.11 -18.23
CA LEU A 112 -4.68 -5.28 -17.16
C LEU A 112 -5.44 -6.13 -16.13
N CYS A 113 -6.31 -7.04 -16.59
CA CYS A 113 -7.05 -7.93 -15.69
C CYS A 113 -6.10 -8.82 -14.90
N ASN A 114 -5.07 -9.41 -15.52
CA ASN A 114 -4.05 -10.20 -14.83
C ASN A 114 -3.30 -9.39 -13.75
N HIS A 115 -3.00 -8.12 -14.01
CA HIS A 115 -2.40 -7.26 -12.99
C HIS A 115 -3.36 -6.98 -11.83
N ILE A 116 -4.64 -6.75 -12.11
CA ILE A 116 -5.66 -6.54 -11.08
C ILE A 116 -5.91 -7.83 -10.28
N ASP A 117 -5.95 -8.99 -10.94
CA ASP A 117 -6.09 -10.30 -10.30
C ASP A 117 -4.93 -10.61 -9.35
N TYR A 118 -3.70 -10.28 -9.76
CA TYR A 118 -2.55 -10.37 -8.88
C TYR A 118 -2.69 -9.48 -7.65
N LEU A 119 -3.24 -8.26 -7.80
CA LEU A 119 -3.48 -7.36 -6.67
C LEU A 119 -4.54 -7.92 -5.74
N ILE A 120 -5.69 -8.37 -6.28
CA ILE A 120 -6.79 -8.99 -5.52
C ILE A 120 -6.29 -10.21 -4.74
N GLY A 121 -5.62 -11.16 -5.40
CA GLY A 121 -5.15 -12.39 -4.77
C GLY A 121 -4.06 -12.17 -3.71
N ASN A 122 -3.27 -11.10 -3.82
CA ASN A 122 -2.28 -10.75 -2.79
C ASN A 122 -2.82 -9.86 -1.67
N MET A 123 -4.05 -9.34 -1.77
CA MET A 123 -4.76 -8.75 -0.65
C MET A 123 -5.22 -9.83 0.34
N ASP A 124 -5.60 -11.02 -0.14
CA ASP A 124 -6.03 -12.14 0.72
C ASP A 124 -4.94 -12.71 1.64
N LYS A 125 -3.68 -12.45 1.32
CA LYS A 125 -2.57 -12.83 2.19
C LYS A 125 -2.58 -11.92 3.41
N GLU A 126 -2.99 -12.43 4.58
CA GLU A 126 -2.72 -11.77 5.85
C GLU A 126 -1.22 -11.42 5.88
N GLU A 127 -0.90 -10.13 5.89
CA GLU A 127 0.47 -9.68 6.11
C GLU A 127 0.79 -9.94 7.58
N ILE A 128 1.20 -11.18 7.87
CA ILE A 128 1.82 -11.52 9.15
C ILE A 128 3.18 -10.83 9.16
N ILE A 129 3.19 -9.58 9.62
CA ILE A 129 4.42 -8.92 10.04
C ILE A 129 4.88 -9.69 11.27
N LYS A 130 5.88 -10.56 11.10
CA LYS A 130 6.62 -11.11 12.23
C LYS A 130 7.28 -9.93 12.93
N ASN A 131 6.68 -9.50 14.03
CA ASN A 131 7.33 -8.63 15.01
C ASN A 131 8.59 -9.35 15.48
N GLY A 132 9.75 -8.86 15.05
CA GLY A 132 11.07 -9.23 15.56
C GLY A 132 11.53 -8.17 16.55
#